data_AF-A0A8X7UVH4-F1
#
_entry.id   AF-A0A8X7UVH4-F1
#
_cell.length_a   1.000
_cell.length_b   1.000
_cell.length_c   1.000
_cell.angle_alpha   90.00
_cell.angle_beta   90.00
_cell.angle_gamma   90.00
#
_symmetry.space_group_name_H-M   'P 1'
#
loop_
_entity.id
_entity.type
_entity.pdbx_description
1 polymer ?
#
loop_
_entity_poly.entity_id
_entity_poly.type
_entity_poly.pdbx_seq_one_letter_code
_entity_poly.pdbx_strand_id
1 'polypeptide(L)'
;MHCTGGHHTKEDYAVRGKEPKDEVQIYTWKDANLRELTDLVKEVSVAARRRDARLSFAFVYPDKNGRFIVRQVGQTMSYPNRKQPDDSKTLADLHFEIGDYLDVAIY
;
A
#
# COMPACT_ATOMS: atom_id res chain seq x y z
N MET A 1 -1.71 -3.22 -6.15
CA MET A 1 -0.58 -4.09 -6.56
C MET A 1 -0.09 -4.84 -5.35
N HIS A 2 -0.08 -6.18 -5.39
CA HIS A 2 0.38 -7.01 -4.27
C HIS A 2 1.58 -7.87 -4.69
N CYS A 3 2.65 -7.81 -3.91
CA CYS A 3 3.75 -8.77 -3.98
C CYS A 3 3.84 -9.54 -2.66
N THR A 4 3.91 -10.88 -2.77
CA THR A 4 4.40 -11.73 -1.69
C THR A 4 5.92 -11.60 -1.60
N GLY A 5 6.43 -11.04 -0.50
CA GLY A 5 7.87 -11.04 -0.18
C GLY A 5 8.64 -9.72 -0.34
N GLY A 6 7.99 -8.61 -0.69
CA GLY A 6 8.66 -7.30 -0.77
C GLY A 6 7.87 -6.22 -1.50
N HIS A 7 8.32 -4.96 -1.36
CA HIS A 7 7.87 -3.85 -2.20
C HIS A 7 8.45 -3.96 -3.61
N HIS A 8 7.66 -3.58 -4.63
CA HIS A 8 8.16 -3.46 -5.99
C HIS A 8 9.32 -2.45 -6.05
N THR A 9 10.36 -2.77 -6.83
CA THR A 9 11.50 -1.86 -7.03
C THR A 9 11.12 -0.76 -8.02
N LYS A 10 11.80 0.39 -7.92
CA LYS A 10 11.67 1.53 -8.86
C LYS A 10 11.75 1.17 -10.35
N GLU A 11 12.41 0.06 -10.67
CA GLU A 11 12.58 -0.45 -12.04
C GLU A 11 11.31 -1.12 -12.58
N ASP A 12 10.46 -1.65 -11.70
CA ASP A 12 9.19 -2.27 -12.05
C ASP A 12 8.16 -1.24 -12.57
N TYR A 13 8.23 -0.02 -12.00
CA TYR A 13 7.44 1.14 -12.44
C TYR A 13 8.06 1.92 -13.61
N ALA A 14 9.27 1.57 -14.08
CA ALA A 14 9.98 2.33 -15.10
C ALA A 14 9.43 2.12 -16.53
N VAL A 15 8.61 1.09 -16.75
CA VAL A 15 8.03 0.77 -18.05
C VAL A 15 6.52 0.97 -18.00
N ARG A 16 6.05 2.08 -18.57
CA ARG A 16 4.61 2.34 -18.80
C ARG A 16 3.98 1.14 -19.55
N GLY A 17 2.99 0.48 -18.95
CA GLY A 17 2.35 -0.73 -19.51
C GLY A 17 2.91 -2.08 -19.03
N LYS A 18 3.89 -2.09 -18.11
CA LYS A 18 4.32 -3.28 -17.33
C LYS A 18 3.99 -3.15 -15.84
N GLU A 19 3.05 -2.29 -15.50
CA GLU A 19 2.47 -2.22 -14.17
C GLU A 19 2.06 -3.62 -13.69
N PRO A 20 2.40 -4.02 -12.44
CA PRO A 20 2.06 -5.32 -11.88
C PRO A 20 0.63 -5.72 -12.18
N LYS A 21 0.44 -6.92 -12.74
CA LYS A 21 -0.86 -7.44 -13.20
C LYS A 21 -1.90 -7.56 -12.07
N ASP A 22 -1.48 -7.46 -10.82
CA ASP A 22 -2.31 -7.46 -9.60
C ASP A 22 -2.66 -6.03 -9.15
N GLU A 23 -2.85 -5.09 -10.08
CA GLU A 23 -3.42 -3.78 -9.78
C GLU A 23 -4.90 -3.93 -9.39
N VAL A 24 -5.28 -3.37 -8.24
CA VAL A 24 -6.65 -3.31 -7.76
C VAL A 24 -6.99 -1.84 -7.57
N GLN A 25 -8.07 -1.38 -8.21
CA GLN A 25 -8.60 -0.05 -7.99
C GLN A 25 -9.51 -0.06 -6.77
N ILE A 26 -9.14 0.70 -5.75
CA ILE A 26 -9.90 0.84 -4.51
C ILE A 26 -10.45 2.26 -4.45
N TYR A 27 -11.77 2.38 -4.35
CA TYR A 27 -12.42 3.66 -4.09
C TYR A 27 -12.44 3.90 -2.59
N THR A 28 -11.69 4.92 -2.14
CA THR A 28 -11.61 5.30 -0.73
C THR A 28 -11.52 6.81 -0.57
N TRP A 29 -11.70 7.29 0.66
CA TRP A 29 -11.62 8.70 1.02
C TRP A 29 -10.29 9.03 1.70
N LYS A 30 -9.91 10.31 1.73
CA LYS A 30 -8.64 10.73 2.35
C LYS A 30 -8.63 10.56 3.88
N ASP A 31 -9.77 10.46 4.52
CA ASP A 31 -9.89 10.16 5.95
C ASP A 31 -9.71 8.67 6.28
N ALA A 32 -9.67 7.79 5.28
CA ALA A 32 -9.46 6.37 5.50
C ALA A 32 -8.08 6.12 6.13
N ASN A 33 -8.06 5.29 7.18
CA ASN A 33 -6.84 4.93 7.88
C ASN A 33 -6.22 3.63 7.35
N LEU A 34 -4.94 3.38 7.69
CA LEU A 34 -4.22 2.19 7.23
C LEU A 34 -4.90 0.89 7.64
N ARG A 35 -5.68 0.89 8.74
CA ARG A 35 -6.45 -0.27 9.14
C ARG A 35 -7.63 -0.54 8.20
N GLU A 36 -8.41 0.47 7.83
CA GLU A 36 -9.48 0.31 6.84
C GLU A 36 -8.93 -0.18 5.50
N LEU A 37 -7.79 0.37 5.06
CA LEU A 37 -7.09 -0.10 3.87
C LEU A 37 -6.64 -1.56 3.98
N THR A 38 -6.23 -2.01 5.17
CA THR A 38 -5.88 -3.41 5.45
C THR A 38 -7.08 -4.33 5.29
N ASP A 39 -8.24 -3.92 5.79
CA ASP A 39 -9.46 -4.72 5.70
C ASP A 39 -9.95 -4.80 4.25
N LEU A 40 -9.85 -3.72 3.46
CA LEU A 40 -10.11 -3.74 2.00
C LEU A 40 -9.14 -4.67 1.25
N VAL A 41 -7.85 -4.64 1.59
CA VAL A 41 -6.83 -5.51 0.99
C VAL A 41 -7.13 -7.00 1.24
N LYS A 42 -7.69 -7.36 2.41
CA LYS A 42 -8.11 -8.74 2.70
C LYS A 42 -9.27 -9.20 1.83
N GLU A 43 -10.14 -8.32 1.37
CA GLU A 43 -11.24 -8.71 0.49
C GLU A 43 -10.69 -9.21 -0.85
N VAL A 44 -9.64 -8.58 -1.35
CA VAL A 44 -9.05 -8.84 -2.67
C VAL A 44 -7.85 -9.80 -2.65
N SER A 45 -7.18 -9.97 -1.51
CA SER A 45 -6.01 -10.86 -1.38
C SER A 45 -6.14 -11.82 -0.20
N VAL A 46 -6.16 -13.12 -0.50
CA VAL A 46 -6.17 -14.18 0.52
C VAL A 46 -4.88 -14.18 1.35
N ALA A 47 -3.75 -13.77 0.77
CA ALA A 47 -2.46 -13.69 1.47
C ALA A 47 -2.52 -12.73 2.66
N ALA A 48 -3.25 -11.62 2.53
CA ALA A 48 -3.47 -10.66 3.60
C ALA A 48 -4.37 -11.20 4.72
N ARG A 49 -5.06 -12.33 4.55
CA ARG A 49 -5.91 -12.95 5.60
C ARG A 49 -5.14 -13.86 6.54
N ARG A 50 -3.85 -14.12 6.29
CA ARG A 50 -3.02 -14.94 7.16
C ARG A 50 -2.86 -14.26 8.52
N ARG A 51 -2.88 -15.06 9.59
CA ARG A 51 -2.88 -14.54 10.96
C ARG A 51 -1.65 -13.68 11.28
N ASP A 52 -0.52 -14.08 10.73
CA ASP A 52 0.80 -13.50 10.86
C ASP A 52 1.14 -12.48 9.74
N ALA A 53 0.22 -12.24 8.79
CA ALA A 53 0.53 -11.37 7.66
C ALA A 53 0.75 -9.92 8.11
N ARG A 54 1.84 -9.32 7.62
CA ARG A 54 2.14 -7.91 7.80
C ARG A 54 1.91 -7.18 6.49
N LEU A 55 1.15 -6.09 6.53
CA LEU A 55 0.92 -5.25 5.37
C LEU A 55 1.78 -3.99 5.51
N SER A 56 2.55 -3.69 4.47
CA SER A 56 3.39 -2.51 4.40
C SER A 56 2.89 -1.60 3.30
N PHE A 57 2.56 -0.37 3.65
CA PHE A 57 1.98 0.61 2.75
C PHE A 57 3.05 1.58 2.28
N ALA A 58 3.08 1.82 0.97
CA ALA A 58 3.95 2.81 0.34
C ALA A 58 3.19 3.62 -0.70
N PHE A 59 3.47 4.93 -0.77
CA PHE A 59 3.01 5.77 -1.86
C PHE A 59 4.01 5.71 -3.01
N VAL A 60 3.48 5.62 -4.23
CA VAL A 60 4.28 5.62 -5.46
C VAL A 60 3.86 6.79 -6.34
N TYR A 61 4.77 7.70 -6.60
CA TYR A 61 4.49 8.94 -7.32
C TYR A 61 5.70 9.39 -8.16
N PRO A 62 5.50 10.09 -9.29
CA PRO A 62 6.60 10.56 -10.12
C PRO A 62 7.33 11.74 -9.45
N ASP A 63 8.66 11.66 -9.40
CA ASP A 63 9.53 12.78 -9.07
C ASP A 63 9.59 13.80 -10.21
N LYS A 64 10.12 15.00 -9.93
CA LYS A 64 10.38 16.06 -10.91
C LYS A 64 11.20 15.60 -12.13
N ASN A 65 11.98 14.54 -11.97
CA ASN A 65 12.79 13.95 -13.05
C ASN A 65 12.07 12.84 -13.85
N GLY A 66 10.76 12.64 -13.62
CA GLY A 66 9.96 11.60 -14.28
C GLY A 66 10.25 10.17 -13.79
N ARG A 67 10.95 10.02 -12.66
CA ARG A 67 11.22 8.72 -12.02
C ARG A 67 10.20 8.47 -10.92
N PHE A 68 9.65 7.26 -10.85
CA PHE A 68 8.77 6.89 -9.75
C PHE A 68 9.55 6.72 -8.44
N ILE A 69 9.07 7.39 -7.39
CA ILE A 69 9.54 7.26 -6.01
C ILE A 69 8.56 6.35 -5.27
N VAL A 70 9.09 5.37 -4.55
CA VAL A 70 8.33 4.55 -3.59
C VAL A 70 8.67 5.02 -2.19
N ARG A 71 7.69 5.56 -1.46
CA ARG A 71 7.85 6.06 -0.09
C ARG A 71 6.99 5.23 0.85
N GLN A 72 7.61 4.44 1.71
CA GLN A 72 6.91 3.71 2.77
C GLN A 72 6.31 4.69 3.79
N VAL A 73 5.04 4.49 4.14
CA VAL A 73 4.25 5.42 4.96
C VAL A 73 3.76 4.82 6.28
N GLY A 74 3.61 3.49 6.35
CA GLY A 74 3.22 2.81 7.57
C GLY A 74 3.00 1.33 7.35
N GLN A 75 2.81 0.59 8.44
CA GLN A 75 2.62 -0.85 8.39
C GLN A 75 1.57 -1.31 9.39
N THR A 76 0.75 -2.25 8.97
CA THR A 76 -0.29 -2.88 9.81
C THR A 76 -0.07 -4.39 9.84
N MET A 77 -0.87 -5.05 10.68
CA MET A 77 -0.95 -6.51 10.71
C MET A 77 -2.36 -6.90 10.27
N SER A 78 -2.46 -8.04 9.61
CA SER A 78 -3.74 -8.63 9.26
C SER A 78 -4.64 -8.75 10.48
N TYR A 79 -4.10 -9.25 11.59
CA TYR A 79 -4.80 -9.28 12.86
C TYR A 79 -4.15 -8.29 13.81
N PRO A 80 -4.89 -7.27 14.28
CA PRO A 80 -4.33 -6.25 15.14
C PRO A 80 -3.91 -6.82 16.49
N ASN A 81 -2.78 -6.33 16.97
CA ASN A 81 -2.38 -6.45 18.36
C ASN A 81 -2.41 -5.07 19.03
N ARG A 82 -2.39 -5.02 20.36
CA ARG A 82 -2.42 -3.77 21.15
C ARG A 82 -1.28 -2.76 20.87
N LYS A 83 -0.33 -3.07 19.97
CA LYS A 83 0.86 -2.27 19.67
C LYS A 83 0.97 -1.98 18.17
N GLN A 84 -0.01 -1.29 17.58
CA GLN A 84 0.08 -0.82 16.20
C GLN A 84 -0.22 0.68 16.10
N PRO A 85 0.81 1.54 16.19
CA PRO A 85 0.63 3.00 16.16
C PRO A 85 0.27 3.52 14.76
N ASP A 86 0.48 2.72 13.72
CA ASP A 86 0.24 3.12 12.33
C ASP A 86 -1.20 2.89 11.88
N ASP A 87 -1.97 2.02 12.56
CA ASP A 87 -3.34 1.66 12.20
C ASP A 87 -4.26 2.87 12.07
N SER A 88 -4.07 3.88 12.94
CA SER A 88 -4.90 5.09 12.97
C SER A 88 -4.44 6.20 12.01
N LYS A 89 -3.30 6.05 11.32
CA LYS A 89 -2.81 7.06 10.39
C LYS A 89 -3.72 7.10 9.16
N THR A 90 -4.25 8.28 8.86
CA THR A 90 -5.10 8.48 7.67
C THR A 90 -4.27 8.77 6.42
N LEU A 91 -4.85 8.56 5.25
CA LEU A 91 -4.25 8.99 3.99
C LEU A 91 -3.96 10.51 3.99
N ALA A 92 -4.81 11.30 4.63
CA ALA A 92 -4.61 12.74 4.85
C ALA A 92 -3.38 13.02 5.73
N ASP A 93 -3.23 12.34 6.88
CA ASP A 93 -2.05 12.50 7.76
C ASP A 93 -0.75 12.15 7.04
N LEU A 94 -0.81 11.18 6.13
CA LEU A 94 0.32 10.69 5.37
C LEU A 94 0.62 11.55 4.12
N HIS A 95 -0.21 12.57 3.85
CA HIS A 95 -0.10 13.49 2.72
C HIS A 95 -0.31 12.81 1.36
N PHE A 96 -1.32 11.93 1.26
CA PHE A 96 -1.71 11.31 -0.01
C PHE A 96 -2.34 12.33 -0.98
N GLU A 97 -1.85 12.35 -2.21
CA GLU A 97 -2.37 13.20 -3.28
C GLU A 97 -3.14 12.39 -4.33
N ILE A 98 -4.15 13.04 -4.94
CA ILE A 98 -4.92 12.38 -6.00
C ILE A 98 -4.00 12.25 -7.21
N GLY A 99 -3.75 11.01 -7.64
CA GLY A 99 -2.78 10.68 -8.68
C GLY A 99 -1.58 9.90 -8.16
N ASP A 100 -1.40 9.81 -6.85
CA ASP A 100 -0.45 8.88 -6.24
C ASP A 100 -1.00 7.44 -6.30
N TYR A 101 -0.11 6.49 -6.51
CA TYR A 101 -0.42 5.07 -6.38
C TYR A 101 -0.16 4.60 -4.95
N LEU A 102 -0.92 3.60 -4.51
CA LEU A 102 -0.72 2.91 -3.23
C LEU A 102 -0.21 1.49 -3.48
N ASP A 103 1.06 1.25 -3.14
CA ASP A 103 1.68 -0.07 -3.14
C ASP A 103 1.52 -0.71 -1.76
N VAL A 104 1.10 -1.98 -1.73
CA VAL A 104 0.92 -2.75 -0.51
C VAL A 104 1.72 -4.04 -0.62
N ALA A 105 2.77 -4.16 0.18
CA ALA A 105 3.54 -5.39 0.30
C ALA A 105 2.98 -6.25 1.44
N ILE A 106 2.75 -7.54 1.17
CA ILE A 106 2.27 -8.50 2.17
C ILE A 106 3.42 -9.47 2.48
N TYR A 107 3.79 -9.54 3.76
CA TYR A 107 4.81 -10.45 4.30
C TYR A 107 4.18 -11.55 5.13
#